data_AF-A0A1Q2SLZ6-F1
#
_entry.id   AF-A0A1Q2SLZ6-F1
#
_cell.length_a   1.000
_cell.length_b   1.000
_cell.length_c   1.000
_cell.angle_alpha   90.00
_cell.angle_beta   90.00
_cell.angle_gamma   90.00
#
_symmetry.space_group_name_H-M   'P 1'
#
loop_
_entity.id
_entity.type
_entity.pdbx_description
1 polymer ?
#
loop_
_entity_poly.entity_id
_entity_poly.type
_entity_poly.pdbx_seq_one_letter_code
_entity_poly.pdbx_strand_id
1 'polypeptide(L)'
;MKEKAKLIVGKDVIAEEHEKYVKPRRAYAKIDAGDPEKDAVGLGLSGGGIRSATFNLGILQAVELYGFLKRVDYLSTVSGGGYIGSALTWFMSFHRSAFPFPTERWYGEQYKAAQKADTIGTLHEHASYLTPSQGLNLWSLIAFILGGTLINLLVIIPLFS
;
A
#
# COMPACT_ATOMS: atom_id res chain seq x y z
N MET A 1 -10.72 12.69 -39.25
CA MET A 1 -10.43 13.78 -38.30
C MET A 1 -9.29 13.31 -37.41
N LYS A 2 -8.10 13.95 -37.47
CA LYS A 2 -6.97 13.59 -36.61
C LYS A 2 -7.15 14.31 -35.28
N GLU A 3 -7.43 13.57 -34.22
CA GLU A 3 -7.38 14.07 -32.85
C GLU A 3 -5.96 14.60 -32.59
N LYS A 4 -5.83 15.90 -32.34
CA LYS A 4 -4.53 16.50 -32.03
C LYS A 4 -4.09 15.97 -30.67
N ALA A 5 -2.90 15.37 -30.61
CA ALA A 5 -2.28 14.99 -29.35
C ALA A 5 -2.18 16.23 -28.44
N LYS A 6 -2.97 16.25 -27.37
CA LYS A 6 -2.93 17.29 -26.34
C LYS A 6 -1.71 16.99 -25.47
N LEU A 7 -0.77 17.94 -25.39
CA LEU A 7 0.32 17.85 -24.43
C LEU A 7 -0.30 18.01 -23.03
N ILE A 8 -0.32 16.93 -22.25
CA ILE A 8 -0.84 16.94 -20.89
C ILE A 8 0.29 17.39 -19.97
N VAL A 9 0.11 18.52 -19.28
CA VAL A 9 1.08 19.03 -18.30
C VAL A 9 0.75 18.44 -16.93
N GLY A 10 1.74 18.23 -16.06
CA GLY A 10 1.53 17.62 -14.74
C GLY A 10 0.46 18.32 -13.88
N LYS A 11 0.28 19.63 -14.04
CA LYS A 11 -0.80 20.39 -13.39
C LYS A 11 -2.20 19.96 -13.86
N ASP A 12 -2.34 19.70 -15.16
CA ASP A 12 -3.61 19.23 -15.73
C ASP A 12 -3.95 17.83 -15.21
N VAL A 13 -2.95 16.96 -15.06
CA VAL A 13 -3.12 15.62 -14.48
C VAL A 13 -3.57 15.69 -13.03
N ILE A 14 -2.88 16.49 -12.21
CA ILE A 14 -3.22 16.61 -10.78
C ILE A 14 -4.63 17.16 -10.60
N ALA A 15 -5.02 18.16 -11.39
CA ALA A 15 -6.38 18.70 -11.35
C ALA A 15 -7.42 17.65 -11.77
N GLU A 16 -7.18 16.90 -12.85
CA GLU A 16 -8.08 15.84 -13.32
C GLU A 16 -8.21 14.70 -12.29
N GLU A 17 -7.09 14.22 -11.73
CA GLU A 17 -7.09 13.19 -10.70
C GLU A 17 -7.76 13.67 -9.41
N HIS A 18 -7.59 14.96 -9.06
CA HIS A 18 -8.23 15.53 -7.89
C HIS A 18 -9.75 15.49 -8.01
N GLU A 19 -10.29 15.93 -9.15
CA GLU A 19 -11.72 15.86 -9.43
C GLU A 19 -12.24 14.42 -9.45
N LYS A 20 -11.47 13.50 -10.05
CA LYS A 20 -11.91 12.12 -10.29
C LYS A 20 -11.80 11.21 -9.07
N TYR A 21 -10.74 11.34 -8.28
CA TYR A 21 -10.39 10.40 -7.21
C TYR A 21 -10.31 11.06 -5.83
N VAL A 22 -9.66 12.23 -5.73
CA VAL A 22 -9.40 12.86 -4.42
C VAL A 22 -10.66 13.46 -3.81
N LYS A 23 -11.44 14.24 -4.57
CA LYS A 23 -12.68 14.86 -4.07
C LYS A 23 -13.71 13.85 -3.57
N PRO A 24 -14.07 12.79 -4.33
CA PRO A 24 -15.04 11.80 -3.83
C PRO A 24 -14.56 11.11 -2.55
N ARG A 25 -13.26 10.80 -2.48
CA ARG A 25 -12.64 10.15 -1.32
C ARG A 25 -12.64 11.05 -0.09
N ARG A 26 -12.24 12.32 -0.23
CA ARG A 26 -12.27 13.31 0.86
C ARG A 26 -13.69 13.60 1.32
N ALA A 27 -14.65 13.68 0.40
CA ALA A 27 -16.08 13.81 0.73
C ALA A 27 -16.57 12.61 1.56
N TYR A 28 -16.23 11.37 1.17
CA TYR A 28 -16.54 10.16 1.95
C TYR A 28 -15.91 10.22 3.36
N ALA A 29 -14.68 10.72 3.47
CA ALA A 29 -13.97 10.89 4.73
C ALA A 29 -14.39 12.13 5.55
N LYS A 30 -15.34 12.93 5.04
CA LYS A 30 -15.78 14.21 5.62
C LYS A 30 -14.63 15.20 5.84
N ILE A 31 -13.74 15.29 4.87
CA ILE A 31 -12.61 16.22 4.80
C ILE A 31 -12.87 17.21 3.68
N ASP A 32 -12.46 18.46 3.86
CA ASP A 32 -12.53 19.48 2.81
C ASP A 32 -11.75 19.06 1.56
N ALA A 33 -12.29 19.38 0.38
CA ALA A 33 -11.66 19.02 -0.90
C ALA A 33 -10.26 19.63 -1.03
N GLY A 34 -10.04 20.85 -0.51
CA GLY A 34 -8.79 21.59 -0.61
C GLY A 34 -8.41 22.01 -2.03
N ASP A 35 -7.32 22.75 -2.12
CA ASP A 35 -6.63 23.11 -3.35
C ASP A 35 -5.81 21.91 -3.86
N PRO A 36 -6.06 21.41 -5.09
CA PRO A 36 -5.35 20.26 -5.65
C PRO A 36 -3.82 20.44 -5.71
N GLU A 37 -3.31 21.67 -5.84
CA GLU A 37 -1.88 21.92 -5.94
C GLU A 37 -1.17 22.07 -4.58
N LYS A 38 -1.91 22.40 -3.52
CA LYS A 38 -1.32 22.77 -2.21
C LYS A 38 -1.67 21.81 -1.09
N ASP A 39 -2.84 21.21 -1.15
CA ASP A 39 -3.39 20.45 -0.05
C ASP A 39 -3.29 18.94 -0.26
N ALA A 40 -2.75 18.48 -1.41
CA ALA A 40 -2.55 17.06 -1.69
C ALA A 40 -1.51 16.45 -0.74
N VAL A 41 -1.85 15.31 -0.13
CA VAL A 41 -0.97 14.60 0.82
C VAL A 41 -0.55 13.27 0.21
N GLY A 42 0.77 13.10 0.06
CA GLY A 42 1.38 11.83 -0.34
C GLY A 42 2.02 11.09 0.83
N LEU A 43 1.87 9.77 0.87
CA LEU A 43 2.60 8.87 1.76
C LEU A 43 3.54 7.98 0.94
N GLY A 44 4.84 8.02 1.27
CA GLY A 44 5.86 7.17 0.67
C GLY A 44 6.27 6.03 1.61
N LEU A 45 6.17 4.77 1.16
CA LEU A 45 6.66 3.60 1.88
C LEU A 45 7.92 3.06 1.18
N SER A 46 9.06 3.20 1.86
CA SER A 46 10.37 2.86 1.31
C SER A 46 10.61 1.35 1.24
N GLY A 47 11.63 0.96 0.46
CA GLY A 47 12.05 -0.43 0.29
C GLY A 47 12.90 -0.96 1.45
N GLY A 48 13.45 -2.17 1.28
CA GLY A 48 14.28 -2.83 2.32
C GLY A 48 13.77 -4.21 2.76
N GLY A 49 12.96 -4.86 1.93
CA GLY A 49 12.41 -6.20 2.19
C GLY A 49 11.49 -6.23 3.41
N ILE A 50 11.42 -7.40 4.07
CA ILE A 50 10.45 -7.65 5.14
C ILE A 50 10.63 -6.74 6.36
N ARG A 51 11.87 -6.37 6.70
CA ARG A 51 12.13 -5.47 7.84
C ARG A 51 11.51 -4.08 7.62
N SER A 52 11.62 -3.57 6.39
CA SER A 52 10.99 -2.31 6.01
C SER A 52 9.47 -2.44 5.98
N ALA A 53 8.91 -3.57 5.52
CA ALA A 53 7.48 -3.82 5.58
C ALA A 53 6.95 -3.76 7.03
N THR A 54 7.63 -4.39 7.99
CA THR A 54 7.27 -4.34 9.42
C THR A 54 7.38 -2.92 10.00
N PHE A 55 8.43 -2.18 9.63
CA PHE A 55 8.57 -0.78 10.06
C PHE A 55 7.43 0.10 9.51
N ASN A 56 7.17 0.00 8.21
CA ASN A 56 6.10 0.74 7.54
C ASN A 56 4.71 0.36 8.08
N LEU A 57 4.49 -0.89 8.48
CA LEU A 57 3.28 -1.30 9.19
C LEU A 57 3.09 -0.51 10.49
N GLY A 58 4.15 -0.38 11.30
CA GLY A 58 4.10 0.43 12.53
C GLY A 58 3.82 1.91 12.25
N ILE A 59 4.39 2.46 11.17
CA ILE A 59 4.08 3.84 10.72
C ILE A 59 2.61 3.97 10.32
N LEU A 60 2.07 3.04 9.53
CA LEU A 60 0.65 3.05 9.13
C LEU A 60 -0.28 2.97 10.34
N GLN A 61 0.05 2.13 11.33
CA GLN A 61 -0.69 2.02 12.58
C GLN A 61 -0.68 3.33 13.36
N ALA A 62 0.46 4.02 13.45
CA ALA A 62 0.55 5.32 14.12
C ALA A 62 -0.22 6.41 13.34
N VAL A 63 -0.07 6.46 12.02
CA VAL A 63 -0.75 7.43 11.15
C VAL A 63 -2.27 7.27 11.21
N GLU A 64 -2.77 6.03 11.24
CA GLU A 64 -4.18 5.76 11.46
C GLU A 64 -4.63 6.14 12.88
N LEU A 65 -3.83 5.83 13.91
CA LEU A 65 -4.16 6.16 15.29
C LEU A 65 -4.43 7.67 15.49
N TYR A 66 -3.65 8.52 14.83
CA TYR A 66 -3.85 9.98 14.85
C TYR A 66 -4.92 10.47 13.85
N GLY A 67 -5.61 9.55 13.16
CA GLY A 67 -6.64 9.86 12.17
C GLY A 67 -6.10 10.59 10.93
N PHE A 68 -4.81 10.44 10.63
CA PHE A 68 -4.15 11.12 9.53
C PHE A 68 -4.20 10.31 8.23
N LEU A 69 -4.37 8.98 8.30
CA LEU A 69 -4.41 8.13 7.11
C LEU A 69 -5.53 8.53 6.13
N LYS A 70 -6.71 8.91 6.66
CA LYS A 70 -7.82 9.44 5.86
C LYS A 70 -7.50 10.76 5.13
N ARG A 71 -6.41 11.46 5.48
CA ARG A 71 -5.95 12.67 4.77
C ARG A 71 -4.97 12.36 3.64
N VAL A 72 -4.39 11.16 3.61
CA VAL A 72 -3.48 10.72 2.55
C VAL A 72 -4.28 10.49 1.27
N ASP A 73 -3.88 11.16 0.18
CA ASP A 73 -4.50 11.07 -1.14
C ASP A 73 -3.72 10.12 -2.06
N TYR A 74 -2.39 10.12 -1.94
CA TYR A 74 -1.51 9.34 -2.79
C TYR A 74 -0.63 8.42 -1.96
N LEU A 75 -0.50 7.17 -2.40
CA LEU A 75 0.40 6.19 -1.79
C LEU A 75 1.46 5.78 -2.82
N SER A 76 2.73 6.01 -2.49
CA SER A 76 3.87 5.57 -3.30
C SER A 76 4.65 4.53 -2.53
N THR A 77 4.93 3.39 -3.15
CA THR A 77 5.59 2.26 -2.48
C THR A 77 6.68 1.67 -3.35
N VAL A 78 7.78 1.22 -2.76
CA VAL A 78 8.83 0.49 -3.49
C VAL A 78 9.24 -0.79 -2.75
N SER A 79 9.47 -1.88 -3.48
CA SER A 79 9.98 -3.16 -2.95
C SER A 79 9.26 -3.59 -1.66
N GLY A 80 9.95 -3.65 -0.51
CA GLY A 80 9.39 -4.03 0.79
C GLY A 80 8.19 -3.19 1.23
N GLY A 81 8.17 -1.90 0.94
CA GLY A 81 7.00 -1.03 1.18
C GLY A 81 5.79 -1.41 0.31
N GLY A 82 6.04 -2.02 -0.85
CA GLY A 82 5.00 -2.55 -1.72
C GLY A 82 4.20 -3.68 -1.07
N TYR A 83 4.84 -4.55 -0.28
CA TYR A 83 4.12 -5.63 0.42
C TYR A 83 3.00 -5.09 1.32
N ILE A 84 3.33 -4.13 2.17
CA ILE A 84 2.34 -3.56 3.10
C ILE A 84 1.40 -2.58 2.39
N GLY A 85 1.88 -1.83 1.40
CA GLY A 85 1.05 -0.92 0.60
C GLY A 85 -0.02 -1.66 -0.22
N SER A 86 0.34 -2.78 -0.85
CA SER A 86 -0.61 -3.63 -1.56
C SER A 86 -1.61 -4.29 -0.62
N ALA A 87 -1.16 -4.79 0.54
CA ALA A 87 -2.06 -5.34 1.55
C ALA A 87 -3.08 -4.30 2.04
N LEU A 88 -2.61 -3.09 2.38
CA LEU A 88 -3.49 -1.97 2.78
C LEU A 88 -4.54 -1.68 1.71
N THR A 89 -4.10 -1.51 0.46
CA THR A 89 -4.97 -1.19 -0.68
C THR A 89 -6.01 -2.28 -0.92
N TRP A 90 -5.58 -3.55 -0.89
CA TRP A 90 -6.46 -4.70 -1.04
C TRP A 90 -7.56 -4.71 0.02
N PHE A 91 -7.20 -4.65 1.30
CA PHE A 91 -8.19 -4.68 2.37
C PHE A 91 -9.15 -3.49 2.34
N MET A 92 -8.64 -2.30 2.07
CA MET A 92 -9.48 -1.10 1.96
C MET A 92 -10.43 -1.13 0.75
N SER A 93 -10.16 -1.96 -0.26
CA SER A 93 -11.09 -2.17 -1.39
C SER A 93 -12.36 -2.93 -0.98
N PHE A 94 -12.26 -3.84 -0.01
CA PHE A 94 -13.39 -4.61 0.53
C PHE A 94 -14.05 -3.93 1.73
N HIS A 95 -13.24 -3.30 2.59
CA HIS A 95 -13.67 -2.71 3.86
C HIS A 95 -13.23 -1.26 3.95
N ARG A 96 -13.92 -0.37 3.22
CA ARG A 96 -13.58 1.08 3.13
C ARG A 96 -13.60 1.82 4.46
N SER A 97 -14.27 1.27 5.47
CA SER A 97 -14.54 1.92 6.75
C SER A 97 -13.59 1.48 7.87
N ALA A 98 -12.77 0.44 7.66
CA ALA A 98 -11.98 -0.17 8.72
C ALA A 98 -10.51 -0.29 8.32
N PHE A 99 -9.63 0.21 9.18
CA PHE A 99 -8.20 0.00 9.03
C PHE A 99 -7.84 -1.49 9.27
N PRO A 100 -7.13 -2.15 8.35
CA PRO A 100 -6.94 -3.60 8.39
C PRO A 100 -5.89 -4.09 9.40
N PHE A 101 -5.11 -3.19 10.01
CA PHE A 101 -4.01 -3.58 10.89
C PHE A 101 -4.15 -3.05 12.33
N PRO A 102 -5.31 -3.24 13.00
CA PRO A 102 -5.49 -2.74 14.35
C PRO A 102 -4.53 -3.44 15.33
N THR A 103 -4.17 -2.75 16.39
CA THR A 103 -3.36 -3.32 17.49
C THR A 103 -4.11 -3.20 18.79
N GLU A 104 -4.08 -4.28 19.59
CA GLU A 104 -4.75 -4.34 20.89
C GLU A 104 -4.34 -3.20 21.81
N ARG A 105 -3.05 -2.84 21.78
CA ARG A 105 -2.46 -1.76 22.59
C ARG A 105 -3.16 -0.41 22.41
N TRP A 106 -3.61 -0.09 21.20
CA TRP A 106 -4.15 1.23 20.87
C TRP A 106 -5.66 1.21 20.61
N TYR A 107 -6.20 0.07 20.19
CA TYR A 107 -7.62 -0.09 19.87
C TYR A 107 -8.44 -0.76 20.97
N GLY A 108 -7.84 -1.31 22.04
CA GLY A 108 -8.54 -1.71 23.28
C GLY A 108 -9.89 -2.41 23.08
N GLU A 109 -10.99 -1.80 23.56
CA GLU A 109 -12.35 -2.34 23.37
C GLU A 109 -12.82 -2.33 21.90
N GLN A 110 -12.37 -1.39 21.08
CA GLN A 110 -12.67 -1.37 19.64
C GLN A 110 -12.03 -2.56 18.93
N TYR A 111 -10.85 -3.03 19.38
CA TYR A 111 -10.24 -4.27 18.90
C TYR A 111 -11.14 -5.48 19.21
N LYS A 112 -11.68 -5.55 20.43
CA LYS A 112 -12.61 -6.62 20.85
C LYS A 112 -13.96 -6.54 20.15
N ALA A 113 -14.50 -5.33 19.92
CA ALA A 113 -15.74 -5.12 19.19
C ALA A 113 -15.61 -5.46 17.70
N ALA A 114 -14.50 -5.07 17.07
CA ALA A 114 -14.18 -5.42 15.69
C ALA A 114 -13.97 -6.95 15.54
N GLN A 115 -13.35 -7.60 16.53
CA GLN A 115 -13.19 -9.05 16.57
C GLN A 115 -14.52 -9.80 16.74
N LYS A 116 -15.45 -9.23 17.52
CA LYS A 116 -16.74 -9.83 17.90
C LYS A 116 -17.85 -9.62 16.86
N ALA A 117 -17.72 -8.63 15.98
CA ALA A 117 -18.66 -8.34 14.89
C ALA A 117 -18.56 -9.29 13.68
N ASP A 118 -18.10 -10.53 13.89
CA ASP A 118 -18.31 -11.69 12.99
C ASP A 118 -17.45 -11.80 11.71
N THR A 119 -16.31 -11.10 11.58
CA THR A 119 -15.54 -11.12 10.29
C THR A 119 -14.01 -11.02 10.39
N ILE A 120 -13.42 -10.88 11.58
CA ILE A 120 -11.94 -10.75 11.71
C ILE A 120 -11.22 -12.09 11.77
N GLY A 121 -11.87 -13.19 12.17
CA GLY A 121 -11.28 -14.53 12.13
C GLY A 121 -10.85 -14.92 10.72
N THR A 122 -11.73 -14.71 9.73
CA THR A 122 -11.44 -14.91 8.31
C THR A 122 -10.33 -13.98 7.82
N LEU A 123 -10.27 -12.75 8.34
CA LEU A 123 -9.22 -11.80 8.01
C LEU A 123 -7.87 -12.19 8.62
N HIS A 124 -7.80 -12.71 9.84
CA HIS A 124 -6.58 -13.24 10.46
C HIS A 124 -6.05 -14.49 9.75
N GLU A 125 -6.95 -15.41 9.36
CA GLU A 125 -6.59 -16.61 8.61
C GLU A 125 -6.01 -16.29 7.22
N HIS A 126 -6.46 -15.20 6.58
CA HIS A 126 -6.01 -14.79 5.24
C HIS A 126 -5.00 -13.61 5.23
N ALA A 127 -4.86 -12.87 6.34
CA ALA A 127 -3.88 -11.78 6.54
C ALA A 127 -2.54 -12.28 7.09
N SER A 128 -2.37 -13.60 7.24
CA SER A 128 -1.11 -14.26 7.56
C SER A 128 -0.12 -14.21 6.38
N TYR A 129 0.07 -13.02 5.79
CA TYR A 129 0.97 -12.80 4.66
C TYR A 129 2.36 -12.31 5.10
N LEU A 130 2.55 -11.93 6.37
CA LEU A 130 3.80 -11.32 6.85
C LEU A 130 4.61 -12.20 7.82
N THR A 131 4.11 -13.38 8.19
CA THR A 131 4.87 -14.35 9.01
C THR A 131 4.56 -15.80 8.62
N PRO A 132 5.16 -16.35 7.55
CA PRO A 132 5.39 -17.79 7.51
C PRO A 132 6.55 -18.06 8.48
N SER A 133 6.25 -18.41 9.72
CA SER A 133 7.28 -18.82 10.68
C SER A 133 7.87 -20.21 10.38
N GLN A 134 7.59 -20.83 9.22
CA GLN A 134 8.11 -22.14 8.87
C GLN A 134 8.37 -22.26 7.36
N GLY A 135 9.64 -22.11 6.93
CA GLY A 135 10.14 -22.77 5.72
C GLY A 135 10.95 -21.96 4.70
N LEU A 136 10.62 -20.68 4.47
CA LEU A 136 11.31 -19.87 3.45
C LEU A 136 11.99 -18.66 4.06
N ASN A 137 13.32 -18.71 4.17
CA ASN A 137 14.10 -17.57 4.65
C ASN A 137 14.26 -16.52 3.52
N LEU A 138 14.31 -15.23 3.88
CA LEU A 138 14.44 -14.10 2.94
C LEU A 138 15.67 -14.21 2.02
N TRP A 139 16.74 -14.82 2.54
CA TRP A 139 17.94 -15.10 1.77
C TRP A 139 17.71 -16.12 0.67
N SER A 140 16.78 -17.06 0.83
CA SER A 140 16.43 -18.06 -0.18
C SER A 140 15.68 -17.41 -1.35
N LEU A 141 14.77 -16.47 -1.08
CA LEU A 141 14.06 -15.74 -2.14
C LEU A 141 15.01 -14.84 -2.94
N ILE A 142 15.88 -14.10 -2.26
CA ILE A 142 16.88 -13.26 -2.92
C ILE A 142 17.87 -14.13 -3.72
N ALA A 143 18.35 -15.23 -3.15
CA ALA A 143 19.22 -16.17 -3.85
C ALA A 143 18.53 -16.80 -5.06
N PHE A 144 17.23 -17.12 -4.98
CA PHE A 144 16.46 -17.69 -6.08
C PHE A 144 16.30 -16.70 -7.25
N ILE A 145 16.01 -15.43 -6.94
CA ILE A 145 15.87 -14.38 -7.96
C ILE A 145 17.23 -14.07 -8.61
N LEU A 146 18.29 -13.92 -7.81
CA LEU A 146 19.64 -13.68 -8.33
C LEU A 146 20.15 -14.87 -9.14
N GLY A 147 19.94 -16.10 -8.65
CA GLY A 147 20.28 -17.34 -9.35
C GLY A 147 19.53 -17.48 -10.67
N GLY A 148 18.21 -17.24 -10.68
CA GLY A 148 17.40 -17.27 -11.89
C GLY A 148 17.83 -16.21 -12.92
N THR A 149 18.19 -15.01 -12.46
CA THR A 149 18.69 -13.94 -13.34
C THR A 149 20.05 -14.29 -13.95
N LEU A 150 20.96 -14.86 -13.16
CA LEU A 150 22.28 -15.31 -13.62
C LEU A 150 22.19 -16.47 -14.62
N ILE A 151 21.30 -17.45 -14.38
CA ILE A 151 21.06 -18.55 -15.32
C ILE A 151 20.49 -17.99 -16.63
N ASN A 152 19.55 -17.06 -16.56
CA ASN A 152 18.97 -16.43 -17.74
C ASN A 152 20.05 -15.69 -18.56
N LEU A 153 20.95 -14.96 -17.90
CA LEU A 153 22.08 -14.29 -18.54
C LEU A 153 23.08 -15.28 -19.16
N LEU A 154 23.39 -16.39 -18.48
CA LEU A 154 24.27 -17.44 -18.99
C LEU A 154 23.72 -18.17 -20.22
N VAL A 155 22.39 -18.25 -20.36
CA VAL A 155 21.75 -18.84 -21.54
C VAL A 155 21.66 -17.83 -22.68
N ILE A 156 21.29 -16.58 -22.37
CA ILE A 156 21.09 -15.54 -23.37
C ILE A 156 22.42 -15.05 -23.96
N ILE A 157 23.46 -14.84 -23.15
CA ILE A 157 24.73 -14.27 -23.63
C ILE A 157 25.37 -15.11 -24.75
N PRO A 158 25.50 -16.46 -24.65
CA PRO A 158 26.02 -17.30 -25.72
C PRO A 158 25.13 -17.40 -26.96
N LEU A 159 23.83 -17.14 -26.83
CA LEU A 159 22.87 -17.16 -27.94
C LEU A 159 22.96 -15.89 -28.82
N PHE A 160 23.53 -14.81 -28.29
CA PHE A 160 23.67 -13.51 -28.97
C PHE A 160 25.13 -13.09 -29.16
N SER A 161 26.09 -13.98 -28.93
CA SER A 161 27.53 -13.78 -29.13
C SER A 161 28.10 -14.67 -30.22
#